data_AF-A0A1V5HMC3-F1
#
_entry.id   AF-A0A1V5HMC3-F1
#
_cell.length_a   1.000
_cell.length_b   1.000
_cell.length_c   1.000
_cell.angle_alpha   90.00
_cell.angle_beta   90.00
_cell.angle_gamma   90.00
#
_symmetry.space_group_name_H-M   'P 1'
#
loop_
_entity.id
_entity.type
_entity.pdbx_description
1 polymer ?
#
loop_
_entity_poly.entity_id
_entity_poly.type
_entity_poly.pdbx_seq_one_letter_code
_entity_poly.pdbx_strand_id
1 'polypeptide(L)'
;MKKHFSRYIILLVVIMLPLLAAYLVGRYGYYSEKFGQGSWKREFVQDYLTFADTGTTEEQIDKFLKYGINTQYHSYDLVPIYSVQAKNDDNKDLFKIKIYRSLYITTVAGEKVDRVQYLYFIYDIQYLQIREEFGGDSALQREIEEADVPALSVYVYEVNDDDTIVEKDYPSKVAQVDSKLIYDQGADVDYINGKNQDPSKPPITADLNYIYVGFDPMLDVDWSTKTKIEIIAAVKGVTDNDNEDIKTTVFEQILTNYECHPEAIDQTDFVASYQQKPDNMGYSTWVFGHYLWWIGLITFVACGFITGSFYVVYLSEEQKQQNKNLKKAKK
;
A
#
# COMPACT_ATOMS: atom_id res chain seq x y z
N MET A 1 -27.22 -49.83 -25.44
CA MET A 1 -26.35 -48.65 -25.65
C MET A 1 -27.10 -47.31 -25.52
N LYS A 2 -28.16 -47.03 -26.29
CA LYS A 2 -28.92 -45.74 -26.23
C LYS A 2 -29.44 -45.31 -24.84
N LYS A 3 -29.85 -46.25 -23.98
CA LYS A 3 -30.48 -45.95 -22.67
C LYS A 3 -29.50 -45.45 -21.61
N HIS A 4 -28.27 -45.99 -21.59
CA HIS A 4 -27.21 -45.50 -20.70
C HIS A 4 -26.70 -44.12 -21.14
N PHE A 5 -26.54 -43.91 -22.45
CA PHE A 5 -26.16 -42.62 -23.01
C PHE A 5 -27.16 -41.50 -22.66
N SER A 6 -28.47 -41.78 -22.77
CA SER A 6 -29.52 -40.84 -22.34
C SER A 6 -29.46 -40.48 -20.86
N ARG A 7 -29.13 -41.42 -19.98
CA ARG A 7 -28.98 -41.16 -18.54
C ARG A 7 -27.76 -40.30 -18.22
N TYR A 8 -26.63 -40.51 -18.90
CA TYR A 8 -25.45 -39.67 -18.75
C TYR A 8 -25.70 -38.24 -19.24
N ILE A 9 -26.44 -38.06 -20.35
CA ILE A 9 -26.84 -36.73 -20.83
C ILE A 9 -27.72 -36.02 -19.80
N ILE A 10 -28.70 -36.70 -19.23
CA ILE A 10 -29.58 -36.10 -18.22
C ILE A 10 -28.81 -35.71 -16.96
N LEU A 11 -27.92 -36.58 -16.47
CA LEU A 11 -27.03 -36.28 -15.34
C LEU A 11 -26.13 -35.07 -15.62
N LEU A 12 -25.56 -35.00 -16.84
CA LEU A 12 -24.75 -33.87 -17.27
C LEU A 12 -25.57 -32.57 -17.29
N VAL A 13 -26.81 -32.60 -17.79
CA VAL A 13 -27.72 -31.44 -17.78
C VAL A 13 -28.07 -31.01 -16.35
N VAL A 14 -28.33 -31.97 -15.44
CA VAL A 14 -28.69 -31.69 -14.04
C VAL A 14 -27.54 -31.04 -13.27
N ILE A 15 -26.28 -31.31 -13.64
CA ILE A 15 -25.07 -30.71 -13.04
C ILE A 15 -24.69 -29.40 -13.74
N MET A 16 -24.75 -29.36 -15.07
CA MET A 16 -24.31 -28.20 -15.86
C MET A 16 -25.28 -27.02 -15.76
N LEU A 17 -26.59 -27.25 -15.66
CA LEU A 17 -27.57 -26.15 -15.54
C LEU A 17 -27.38 -25.32 -14.25
N PRO A 18 -27.22 -25.91 -13.05
CA PRO A 18 -26.92 -25.15 -11.84
C PRO A 18 -25.59 -24.40 -11.90
N LEU A 19 -24.55 -25.00 -12.48
CA LEU A 19 -23.26 -24.34 -12.67
C LEU A 19 -23.37 -23.14 -13.63
N LEU A 20 -24.09 -23.30 -14.74
CA LEU A 20 -24.33 -22.24 -15.70
C LEU A 20 -25.18 -21.11 -15.09
N ALA A 21 -26.22 -21.45 -14.34
CA ALA A 21 -27.04 -20.48 -13.64
C ALA A 21 -26.23 -19.70 -12.60
N ALA A 22 -25.43 -20.38 -11.78
CA ALA A 22 -24.53 -19.74 -10.81
C ALA A 22 -23.54 -18.80 -11.50
N TYR A 23 -22.94 -19.24 -12.62
CA TYR A 23 -22.05 -18.40 -13.43
C TYR A 23 -22.77 -17.17 -14.00
N LEU A 24 -23.95 -17.33 -14.59
CA LEU A 24 -24.71 -16.22 -15.19
C LEU A 24 -25.18 -15.20 -14.15
N VAL A 25 -25.66 -15.68 -12.99
CA VAL A 25 -26.07 -14.79 -11.88
C VAL A 25 -24.86 -14.07 -11.30
N GLY A 26 -23.75 -14.77 -11.07
CA GLY A 26 -22.51 -14.15 -10.61
C GLY A 26 -21.97 -13.12 -11.59
N ARG A 27 -21.97 -13.43 -12.89
CA ARG A 27 -21.58 -12.52 -13.96
C ARG A 27 -22.49 -11.30 -14.01
N TYR A 28 -23.81 -11.49 -13.94
CA TYR A 28 -24.76 -10.39 -13.91
C TYR A 28 -24.55 -9.51 -12.67
N GLY A 29 -24.34 -10.10 -11.49
CA GLY A 29 -24.03 -9.36 -10.26
C GLY A 29 -22.78 -8.49 -10.41
N TYR A 30 -21.70 -9.05 -10.98
CA TYR A 30 -20.44 -8.34 -11.20
C TYR A 30 -20.56 -7.17 -12.19
N TYR A 31 -21.18 -7.40 -13.35
CA TYR A 31 -21.25 -6.40 -14.42
C TYR A 31 -22.45 -5.44 -14.31
N SER A 32 -23.38 -5.67 -13.38
CA SER A 32 -24.53 -4.79 -13.21
C SER A 32 -24.12 -3.45 -12.60
N GLU A 33 -24.46 -2.35 -13.27
CA GLU A 33 -24.27 -0.99 -12.74
C GLU A 33 -25.08 -0.73 -11.46
N LYS A 34 -26.21 -1.43 -11.28
CA LYS A 34 -27.09 -1.27 -10.11
C LYS A 34 -26.61 -1.99 -8.85
N PHE A 35 -25.81 -3.04 -9.00
CA PHE A 35 -25.39 -3.90 -7.88
C PHE A 35 -23.86 -3.97 -7.75
N GLY A 36 -23.17 -4.35 -8.82
CA GLY A 36 -21.73 -4.56 -8.82
C GLY A 36 -20.92 -3.29 -8.99
N GLN A 37 -20.89 -2.76 -10.21
CA GLN A 37 -19.96 -1.67 -10.55
C GLN A 37 -20.27 -0.33 -9.85
N GLY A 38 -21.49 -0.14 -9.35
CA GLY A 38 -21.89 1.05 -8.62
C GLY A 38 -21.60 0.97 -7.12
N SER A 39 -22.41 0.20 -6.38
CA SER A 39 -22.35 0.12 -4.92
C SER A 39 -21.09 -0.57 -4.42
N TRP A 40 -20.76 -1.77 -4.91
CA TRP A 40 -19.61 -2.52 -4.42
C TRP A 40 -18.29 -1.83 -4.77
N LYS A 41 -18.22 -1.14 -5.91
CA LYS A 41 -17.02 -0.35 -6.25
C LYS A 41 -16.85 0.85 -5.33
N ARG A 42 -17.94 1.50 -4.92
CA ARG A 42 -17.88 2.61 -3.95
C ARG A 42 -17.49 2.14 -2.56
N GLU A 43 -18.08 1.02 -2.12
CA GLU A 43 -17.76 0.38 -0.84
C GLU A 43 -16.30 -0.09 -0.82
N PHE A 44 -15.83 -0.73 -1.90
CA PHE A 44 -14.42 -1.03 -2.11
C PHE A 44 -13.58 0.26 -1.98
N VAL A 45 -13.82 1.27 -2.82
CA VAL A 45 -13.04 2.52 -2.77
C VAL A 45 -13.05 3.15 -1.38
N GLN A 46 -14.15 3.07 -0.64
CA GLN A 46 -14.25 3.53 0.73
C GLN A 46 -13.35 2.68 1.66
N ASP A 47 -13.59 1.38 1.79
CA ASP A 47 -12.82 0.46 2.63
C ASP A 47 -11.30 0.54 2.36
N TYR A 48 -10.93 0.75 1.10
CA TYR A 48 -9.53 0.73 0.65
C TYR A 48 -8.82 2.09 0.65
N LEU A 49 -9.54 3.21 0.65
CA LEU A 49 -8.95 4.56 0.70
C LEU A 49 -9.13 5.26 2.06
N THR A 50 -9.84 4.68 3.03
CA THR A 50 -9.80 5.18 4.42
C THR A 50 -8.51 4.74 5.11
N PHE A 51 -7.49 5.59 5.07
CA PHE A 51 -6.21 5.39 5.77
C PHE A 51 -6.25 5.84 7.24
N ALA A 52 -7.14 6.78 7.57
CA ALA A 52 -7.07 7.60 8.78
C ALA A 52 -7.41 6.90 10.10
N ASP A 53 -8.29 5.90 10.13
CA ASP A 53 -8.99 5.54 11.37
C ASP A 53 -8.71 4.12 11.92
N THR A 54 -7.93 3.27 11.23
CA THR A 54 -7.68 1.88 11.68
C THR A 54 -6.27 1.36 11.36
N GLY A 55 -5.57 0.93 12.42
CA GLY A 55 -4.28 0.24 12.35
C GLY A 55 -3.10 1.03 12.89
N THR A 56 -1.96 0.37 13.06
CA THR A 56 -0.69 1.01 13.45
C THR A 56 -0.13 1.86 12.31
N THR A 57 0.78 2.81 12.60
CA THR A 57 1.47 3.60 11.57
C THR A 57 2.17 2.71 10.53
N GLU A 58 2.72 1.57 10.94
CA GLU A 58 3.36 0.61 10.02
C GLU A 58 2.34 -0.07 9.09
N GLU A 59 1.20 -0.50 9.61
CA GLU A 59 0.12 -1.05 8.79
C GLU A 59 -0.41 -0.01 7.79
N GLN A 60 -0.41 1.26 8.17
CA GLN A 60 -0.79 2.37 7.29
C GLN A 60 0.26 2.61 6.19
N ILE A 61 1.57 2.51 6.49
CA ILE A 61 2.65 2.55 5.49
C ILE A 61 2.49 1.40 4.47
N ASP A 62 2.26 0.17 4.94
CA ASP A 62 2.07 -0.99 4.05
C ASP A 62 0.86 -0.81 3.13
N LYS A 63 -0.25 -0.29 3.67
CA LYS A 63 -1.42 0.09 2.85
C LYS A 63 -1.05 1.18 1.85
N PHE A 64 -0.34 2.23 2.27
CA PHE A 64 0.06 3.33 1.40
C PHE A 64 0.89 2.84 0.22
N LEU A 65 1.85 1.93 0.48
CA LEU A 65 2.67 1.27 -0.53
C LEU A 65 1.83 0.46 -1.51
N LYS A 66 0.96 -0.40 -0.98
CA LYS A 66 0.13 -1.30 -1.79
C LYS A 66 -0.84 -0.55 -2.70
N TYR A 67 -1.54 0.43 -2.15
CA TYR A 67 -2.57 1.17 -2.89
C TYR A 67 -1.97 2.26 -3.79
N GLY A 68 -0.69 2.60 -3.58
CA GLY A 68 0.02 3.56 -4.40
C GLY A 68 -0.71 4.89 -4.44
N ILE A 69 -0.98 5.48 -3.26
CA ILE A 69 -1.59 6.82 -3.22
C ILE A 69 -0.69 7.82 -3.98
N ASN A 70 0.60 7.53 -4.04
CA ASN A 70 1.47 8.05 -5.06
C ASN A 70 1.39 7.18 -6.34
N THR A 71 0.82 7.74 -7.41
CA THR A 71 0.71 7.10 -8.73
C THR A 71 2.03 6.98 -9.48
N GLN A 72 3.15 7.42 -8.88
CA GLN A 72 4.46 7.46 -9.51
C GLN A 72 5.01 6.07 -9.81
N TYR A 73 4.95 5.09 -8.89
CA TYR A 73 5.50 3.74 -9.11
C TYR A 73 4.43 2.71 -9.50
N HIS A 74 4.83 1.61 -10.15
CA HIS A 74 3.96 0.49 -10.55
C HIS A 74 4.26 -0.82 -9.82
N SER A 75 5.45 -0.95 -9.24
CA SER A 75 5.82 -2.06 -8.37
C SER A 75 6.80 -1.58 -7.30
N TYR A 76 6.85 -2.29 -6.19
CA TYR A 76 7.71 -1.97 -5.05
C TYR A 76 8.17 -3.23 -4.34
N ASP A 77 9.32 -3.15 -3.70
CA ASP A 77 9.89 -4.20 -2.86
C ASP A 77 9.04 -4.33 -1.59
N LEU A 78 8.52 -5.52 -1.28
CA LEU A 78 7.67 -5.71 -0.11
C LEU A 78 8.44 -5.46 1.19
N VAL A 79 9.75 -5.72 1.19
CA VAL A 79 10.62 -5.53 2.35
C VAL A 79 11.42 -4.24 2.16
N PRO A 80 11.51 -3.38 3.19
CA PRO A 80 12.34 -2.18 3.08
C PRO A 80 13.81 -2.57 2.93
N ILE A 81 14.52 -1.91 2.02
CA ILE A 81 15.97 -2.11 1.83
C ILE A 81 16.79 -1.60 3.01
N TYR A 82 16.18 -0.75 3.84
CA TYR A 82 16.76 -0.21 5.06
C TYR A 82 15.65 0.12 6.07
N SER A 83 15.84 -0.27 7.33
CA SER A 83 14.92 0.03 8.43
C SER A 83 15.70 0.15 9.74
N VAL A 84 15.62 1.29 10.42
CA VAL A 84 16.30 1.49 11.71
C VAL A 84 15.51 2.42 12.63
N GLN A 85 15.68 2.23 13.94
CA GLN A 85 15.36 3.23 14.96
C GLN A 85 16.58 4.15 15.09
N ALA A 86 16.47 5.38 14.60
CA ALA A 86 17.48 6.41 14.81
C ALA A 86 17.50 6.82 16.29
N LYS A 87 18.71 6.98 16.82
CA LYS A 87 18.96 7.34 18.20
C LYS A 87 20.06 8.38 18.28
N ASN A 88 20.03 9.19 19.33
CA ASN A 88 21.12 10.11 19.63
C ASN A 88 22.27 9.41 20.39
N ASP A 89 23.31 10.18 20.71
CA ASP A 89 24.51 9.72 21.41
C ASP A 89 24.21 9.14 22.81
N ASP A 90 23.13 9.61 23.45
CA ASP A 90 22.63 9.11 24.74
C ASP A 90 21.74 7.86 24.60
N ASN A 91 21.64 7.29 23.38
CA ASN A 91 20.81 6.12 23.05
C ASN A 91 19.30 6.35 23.31
N LYS A 92 18.87 7.61 23.27
CA LYS A 92 17.45 7.99 23.23
C LYS A 92 16.94 7.93 21.81
N ASP A 93 15.68 7.54 21.65
CA ASP A 93 15.06 7.39 20.34
C ASP A 93 14.74 8.78 19.74
N LEU A 94 15.10 8.98 18.47
CA LEU A 94 14.80 10.20 17.71
C LEU A 94 13.63 9.99 16.74
N PHE A 95 13.69 8.93 15.93
CA PHE A 95 12.64 8.56 14.98
C PHE A 95 12.93 7.19 14.37
N LYS A 96 11.96 6.59 13.69
CA LYS A 96 12.15 5.43 12.82
C LYS A 96 12.23 5.85 11.38
N ILE A 97 13.12 5.22 10.62
CA ILE A 97 13.20 5.38 9.16
C ILE A 97 13.03 4.03 8.49
N LYS A 98 12.20 4.00 7.44
CA LYS A 98 12.11 2.91 6.48
C LYS A 98 12.31 3.43 5.07
N ILE A 99 13.12 2.71 4.29
CA ILE A 99 13.39 3.02 2.90
C ILE A 99 12.99 1.83 2.05
N TYR A 100 12.02 2.06 1.15
CA TYR A 100 11.58 1.07 0.19
C TYR A 100 12.11 1.41 -1.19
N ARG A 101 12.34 0.38 -1.97
CA ARG A 101 12.72 0.49 -3.38
C ARG A 101 11.49 0.23 -4.24
N SER A 102 11.35 0.98 -5.32
CA SER A 102 10.20 0.87 -6.24
C SER A 102 10.62 1.09 -7.68
N LEU A 103 9.79 0.65 -8.62
CA LEU A 103 9.97 0.89 -10.05
C LEU A 103 8.87 1.80 -10.58
N TYR A 104 9.27 2.81 -11.34
CA TYR A 104 8.38 3.70 -12.04
C TYR A 104 8.70 3.75 -13.53
N ILE A 105 7.69 4.06 -14.34
CA ILE A 105 7.86 4.23 -15.79
C ILE A 105 8.11 5.71 -16.08
N THR A 106 9.21 6.00 -16.74
CA THR A 106 9.51 7.32 -17.29
C THR A 106 9.71 7.24 -18.80
N THR A 107 9.95 8.38 -19.44
CA THR A 107 10.27 8.46 -20.87
C THR A 107 11.68 9.00 -21.05
N VAL A 108 12.55 8.22 -21.67
CA VAL A 108 13.92 8.61 -22.04
C VAL A 108 14.04 8.51 -23.55
N ALA A 109 14.45 9.60 -24.21
CA ALA A 109 14.57 9.66 -25.67
C ALA A 109 13.30 9.23 -26.45
N GLY A 110 12.11 9.39 -25.86
CA GLY A 110 10.82 9.01 -26.48
C GLY A 110 10.38 7.58 -26.23
N GLU A 111 11.20 6.76 -25.54
CA GLU A 111 10.86 5.39 -25.17
C GLU A 111 10.47 5.30 -23.70
N LYS A 112 9.46 4.46 -23.41
CA LYS A 112 9.07 4.15 -22.03
C LYS A 112 10.07 3.18 -21.43
N VAL A 113 10.70 3.59 -20.34
CA VAL A 113 11.70 2.79 -19.63
C VAL A 113 11.36 2.73 -18.16
N ASP A 114 11.67 1.60 -17.53
CA ASP A 114 11.64 1.48 -16.08
C ASP A 114 12.84 2.20 -15.47
N ARG A 115 12.60 2.80 -14.30
CA ARG A 115 13.59 3.45 -13.46
C ARG A 115 13.30 3.14 -12.00
N VAL A 116 14.36 3.19 -11.19
CA VAL A 116 14.29 2.95 -9.76
C VAL A 116 13.86 4.23 -9.05
N GLN A 117 13.02 4.11 -8.05
CA GLN A 117 12.63 5.20 -7.16
C GLN A 117 12.67 4.72 -5.71
N TYR A 118 13.26 5.53 -4.84
CA TYR A 118 13.32 5.24 -3.40
C TYR A 118 12.23 6.01 -2.66
N LEU A 119 11.60 5.31 -1.72
CA LEU A 119 10.49 5.81 -0.91
C LEU A 119 10.97 5.90 0.54
N TYR A 120 10.98 7.10 1.11
CA TYR A 120 11.44 7.37 2.46
C TYR A 120 10.24 7.59 3.37
N PHE A 121 10.18 6.84 4.46
CA PHE A 121 9.18 7.01 5.51
C PHE A 121 9.90 7.28 6.83
N ILE A 122 9.66 8.45 7.43
CA ILE A 122 10.17 8.79 8.77
C ILE A 122 8.97 9.00 9.70
N TYR A 123 8.93 8.26 10.81
CA TYR A 123 7.79 8.18 11.72
C TYR A 123 8.22 7.90 13.16
N ASP A 124 7.28 7.91 14.10
CA ASP A 124 7.53 7.89 15.55
C ASP A 124 8.51 9.01 15.96
N ILE A 125 8.32 10.21 15.40
CA ILE A 125 9.26 11.33 15.52
C ILE A 125 9.22 11.94 16.93
N GLN A 126 10.36 11.91 17.63
CA GLN A 126 10.58 12.50 18.94
C GLN A 126 11.15 13.92 18.81
N TYR A 127 10.31 14.88 18.41
CA TYR A 127 10.65 16.29 18.23
C TYR A 127 11.28 16.92 19.47
N LEU A 128 10.86 16.54 20.69
CA LEU A 128 11.47 17.06 21.91
C LEU A 128 12.92 16.62 22.05
N GLN A 129 13.22 15.36 21.73
CA GLN A 129 14.60 14.87 21.74
C GLN A 129 15.42 15.49 20.61
N ILE A 130 14.83 15.68 19.43
CA ILE A 130 15.50 16.33 18.29
C ILE A 130 15.92 17.77 18.63
N ARG A 131 15.15 18.51 19.45
CA ARG A 131 15.56 19.84 19.93
C ARG A 131 16.86 19.81 20.74
N GLU A 132 17.08 18.75 21.53
CA GLU A 132 18.30 18.59 22.33
C GLU A 132 19.56 18.42 21.45
N GLU A 133 19.39 17.97 20.20
CA GLU A 133 20.50 17.77 19.24
C GLU A 133 21.04 19.07 18.63
N PHE A 134 20.31 20.18 18.78
CA PHE A 134 20.82 21.48 18.41
C PHE A 134 21.81 21.92 19.50
N GLY A 135 23.11 21.89 19.23
CA GLY A 135 24.10 22.41 20.18
C GLY A 135 23.91 23.92 20.45
N GLY A 136 24.42 24.44 21.56
CA GLY A 136 24.28 25.87 21.85
C GLY A 136 24.47 26.25 23.31
N ASP A 137 24.43 27.56 23.58
CA ASP A 137 24.34 28.07 24.94
C ASP A 137 22.88 28.01 25.46
N SER A 138 22.70 28.29 26.75
CA SER A 138 21.36 28.23 27.37
C SER A 138 20.37 29.28 26.82
N ALA A 139 20.86 30.32 26.13
CA ALA A 139 19.98 31.32 25.51
C ALA A 139 19.40 30.75 24.22
N LEU A 140 20.25 30.18 23.36
CA LEU A 140 19.82 29.52 22.13
C LEU A 140 18.89 28.35 22.40
N GLN A 141 19.18 27.53 23.41
CA GLN A 141 18.29 26.43 23.81
C GLN A 141 16.89 26.92 24.16
N ARG A 142 16.79 28.04 24.89
CA ARG A 142 15.49 28.63 25.21
C ARG A 142 14.76 29.12 23.96
N GLU A 143 15.47 29.75 23.03
CA GLU A 143 14.88 30.19 21.76
C GLU A 143 14.34 29.00 20.95
N ILE A 144 15.03 27.87 20.95
CA ILE A 144 14.59 26.62 20.29
C ILE A 144 13.38 25.99 21.00
N GLU A 145 13.39 25.94 22.33
CA GLU A 145 12.25 25.46 23.13
C GLU A 145 10.99 26.31 22.92
N GLU A 146 11.17 27.62 22.73
CA GLU A 146 10.09 28.57 22.44
C GLU A 146 9.71 28.62 20.95
N ALA A 147 10.43 27.91 20.07
CA ALA A 147 10.20 27.84 18.63
C ALA A 147 9.34 26.62 18.22
N ASP A 148 8.85 26.64 16.97
CA ASP A 148 8.02 25.55 16.46
C ASP A 148 8.84 24.25 16.37
N VAL A 149 8.16 23.10 16.26
CA VAL A 149 8.88 21.82 16.18
C VAL A 149 9.81 21.78 14.96
N PRO A 150 10.98 21.11 15.06
CA PRO A 150 11.94 21.04 13.97
C PRO A 150 11.36 20.42 12.68
N ALA A 151 11.63 21.03 11.54
CA ALA A 151 11.29 20.48 10.23
C ALA A 151 12.41 19.54 9.75
N LEU A 152 12.05 18.34 9.31
CA LEU A 152 13.01 17.36 8.78
C LEU A 152 13.18 17.50 7.26
N SER A 153 14.40 17.33 6.77
CA SER A 153 14.72 17.21 5.34
C SER A 153 15.71 16.07 5.12
N VAL A 154 15.51 15.29 4.07
CA VAL A 154 16.41 14.18 3.69
C VAL A 154 17.24 14.58 2.48
N TYR A 155 18.54 14.38 2.58
CA TYR A 155 19.52 14.61 1.52
C TYR A 155 20.25 13.31 1.21
N VAL A 156 20.55 13.14 -0.08
CA VAL A 156 21.14 11.93 -0.63
C VAL A 156 22.38 12.31 -1.42
N TYR A 157 23.48 11.63 -1.11
CA TYR A 157 24.81 11.89 -1.67
C TYR A 157 25.35 10.61 -2.30
N GLU A 158 25.91 10.74 -3.49
CA GLU A 158 26.63 9.65 -4.13
C GLU A 158 27.97 9.45 -3.42
N VAL A 159 28.35 8.20 -3.20
CA VAL A 159 29.56 7.84 -2.47
C VAL A 159 30.44 6.93 -3.33
N ASN A 160 31.73 7.27 -3.37
CA ASN A 160 32.76 6.47 -4.03
C ASN A 160 33.05 5.17 -3.25
N ASP A 161 33.80 4.26 -3.88
CA ASP A 161 34.22 3.01 -3.24
C ASP A 161 35.04 3.21 -1.97
N ASP A 162 35.76 4.33 -1.85
CA ASP A 162 36.56 4.73 -0.69
C ASP A 162 35.78 5.52 0.38
N ASP A 163 34.44 5.49 0.31
CA ASP A 163 33.51 6.16 1.20
C ASP A 163 33.60 7.71 1.19
N THR A 164 34.23 8.29 0.16
CA THR A 164 34.22 9.74 -0.08
C THR A 164 32.98 10.16 -0.86
N ILE A 165 32.43 11.33 -0.52
CA ILE A 165 31.29 11.91 -1.25
C ILE A 165 31.77 12.35 -2.63
N VAL A 166 31.05 11.96 -3.68
CA VAL A 166 31.26 12.48 -5.03
C VAL A 166 30.82 13.94 -5.04
N GLU A 167 31.75 14.86 -5.31
CA GLU A 167 31.42 16.27 -5.52
C GLU A 167 30.59 16.43 -6.81
N LYS A 168 29.27 16.27 -6.68
CA LYS A 168 28.27 16.86 -7.57
C LYS A 168 27.91 18.24 -7.00
N ASP A 169 27.58 19.20 -7.87
CA ASP A 169 27.38 20.62 -7.50
C ASP A 169 26.40 20.81 -6.31
N TYR A 170 25.46 19.88 -6.08
CA TYR A 170 24.58 19.85 -4.90
C TYR A 170 24.10 18.42 -4.57
N PRO A 171 23.84 18.08 -3.29
CA PRO A 171 23.14 16.85 -2.93
C PRO A 171 21.75 16.76 -3.55
N SER A 172 21.30 15.53 -3.83
CA SER A 172 19.91 15.30 -4.22
C SER A 172 19.03 15.43 -2.99
N LYS A 173 18.17 16.46 -2.96
CA LYS A 173 17.16 16.61 -1.91
C LYS A 173 15.97 15.72 -2.23
N VAL A 174 15.62 14.82 -1.31
CA VAL A 174 14.43 13.96 -1.45
C VAL A 174 13.18 14.83 -1.55
N ALA A 175 12.36 14.59 -2.56
CA ALA A 175 11.12 15.31 -2.76
C ALA A 175 10.09 14.87 -1.72
N GLN A 176 9.77 15.75 -0.78
CA GLN A 176 8.74 15.51 0.22
C GLN A 176 7.34 15.67 -0.40
N VAL A 177 6.42 14.81 0.01
CA VAL A 177 4.99 14.99 -0.27
C VAL A 177 4.28 15.29 1.04
N ASP A 178 3.47 16.36 1.04
CA ASP A 178 2.55 16.68 2.14
C ASP A 178 1.38 15.69 2.16
N SER A 179 1.71 14.44 2.48
CA SER A 179 0.79 13.32 2.54
C SER A 179 0.11 13.33 3.91
N LYS A 180 -1.02 14.05 4.03
CA LYS A 180 -1.91 14.04 5.21
C LYS A 180 -2.72 12.73 5.33
N LEU A 181 -2.06 11.60 5.07
CA LEU A 181 -2.71 10.31 4.82
C LEU A 181 -2.34 9.25 5.84
N ILE A 182 -1.15 9.35 6.45
CA ILE A 182 -0.68 8.40 7.46
C ILE A 182 -0.37 9.18 8.73
N TYR A 183 -1.11 8.90 9.80
CA TYR A 183 -0.85 9.52 11.09
C TYR A 183 0.40 8.93 11.73
N ASP A 184 1.24 9.81 12.26
CA ASP A 184 2.35 9.44 13.13
C ASP A 184 1.80 9.27 14.55
N GLN A 185 1.49 8.03 14.92
CA GLN A 185 0.89 7.72 16.22
C GLN A 185 1.93 7.77 17.36
N GLY A 186 3.22 7.69 17.04
CA GLY A 186 4.31 7.69 18.02
C GLY A 186 4.98 9.05 18.22
N ALA A 187 4.60 10.08 17.46
CA ALA A 187 5.20 11.39 17.56
C ALA A 187 4.82 12.14 18.85
N ASP A 188 5.77 12.90 19.41
CA ASP A 188 5.61 13.71 20.62
C ASP A 188 5.40 15.21 20.30
N VAL A 189 4.53 15.50 19.32
CA VAL A 189 4.37 16.85 18.77
C VAL A 189 3.95 17.86 19.85
N ASP A 190 4.83 18.83 20.14
CA ASP A 190 4.58 19.92 21.08
C ASP A 190 4.66 21.28 20.35
N TYR A 191 3.51 21.77 19.91
CA TYR A 191 3.38 23.14 19.40
C TYR A 191 3.42 24.12 20.58
N ILE A 192 4.25 25.17 20.48
CA ILE A 192 4.61 26.23 21.47
C ILE A 192 3.50 26.76 22.41
N ASN A 193 2.21 26.49 22.18
CA ASN A 193 1.20 26.68 23.23
C ASN A 193 1.19 25.56 24.30
N GLY A 194 2.11 24.59 24.26
CA GLY A 194 2.42 23.68 25.37
C GLY A 194 1.24 22.84 25.89
N LYS A 195 0.22 22.66 25.07
CA LYS A 195 -0.89 21.76 25.38
C LYS A 195 -0.75 20.56 24.48
N ASN A 196 -0.28 19.48 25.08
CA ASN A 196 -0.54 18.11 24.65
C ASN A 196 -2.00 18.05 24.21
N GLN A 197 -2.23 18.05 22.90
CA GLN A 197 -3.59 18.09 22.39
C GLN A 197 -4.22 16.75 22.74
N ASP A 198 -5.43 16.80 23.28
CA ASP A 198 -6.23 15.61 23.55
C ASP A 198 -6.14 14.68 22.32
N PRO A 199 -5.55 13.48 22.44
CA PRO A 199 -5.35 12.58 21.31
C PRO A 199 -6.68 12.18 20.64
N SER A 200 -7.83 12.45 21.29
CA SER A 200 -9.16 12.25 20.71
C SER A 200 -9.66 13.42 19.84
N LYS A 201 -8.98 14.57 19.77
CA LYS A 201 -9.42 15.77 19.02
C LYS A 201 -8.26 16.64 18.48
N PRO A 202 -7.59 16.23 17.39
CA PRO A 202 -6.61 17.09 16.72
C PRO A 202 -7.29 18.31 16.03
N PRO A 203 -6.77 19.54 16.17
CA PRO A 203 -7.13 20.68 15.35
C PRO A 203 -6.50 20.62 13.96
N ILE A 204 -7.04 21.43 13.06
CA ILE A 204 -6.88 21.34 11.59
C ILE A 204 -5.48 21.76 11.06
N THR A 205 -4.59 22.27 11.91
CA THR A 205 -3.17 22.58 11.57
C THR A 205 -2.23 21.36 11.74
N ALA A 206 -2.78 20.16 11.60
CA ALA A 206 -2.27 18.84 11.99
C ALA A 206 -1.08 18.27 11.18
N ASP A 207 -0.30 19.07 10.47
CA ASP A 207 0.59 18.54 9.41
C ASP A 207 1.78 17.73 9.96
N LEU A 208 2.21 17.99 11.19
CA LEU A 208 3.30 17.27 11.87
C LEU A 208 2.83 16.03 12.64
N ASN A 209 1.51 15.81 12.71
CA ASN A 209 0.93 14.55 13.21
C ASN A 209 0.88 13.48 12.11
N TYR A 210 1.41 13.78 10.92
CA TYR A 210 1.58 12.81 9.85
C TYR A 210 3.05 12.50 9.69
N ILE A 211 3.33 11.29 9.23
CA ILE A 211 4.71 10.87 8.99
C ILE A 211 5.33 11.67 7.84
N TYR A 212 6.65 11.77 7.83
CA TYR A 212 7.37 12.26 6.65
C TYR A 212 7.31 11.19 5.55
N VAL A 213 6.89 11.59 4.35
CA VAL A 213 6.94 10.75 3.15
C VAL A 213 7.74 11.46 2.06
N GLY A 214 8.85 10.84 1.67
CA GLY A 214 9.77 11.36 0.66
C GLY A 214 9.94 10.41 -0.52
N PHE A 215 10.27 10.98 -1.68
CA PHE A 215 10.47 10.26 -2.93
C PHE A 215 11.75 10.73 -3.61
N ASP A 216 12.55 9.77 -4.07
CA ASP A 216 13.79 10.04 -4.77
C ASP A 216 13.84 9.22 -6.07
N PRO A 217 13.37 9.78 -7.20
CA PRO A 217 13.40 9.11 -8.49
C PRO A 217 14.82 9.13 -9.07
N MET A 218 15.39 7.95 -9.32
CA MET A 218 16.73 7.81 -9.91
C MET A 218 16.68 8.08 -11.42
N LEU A 219 16.98 9.33 -11.78
CA LEU A 219 17.07 9.75 -13.18
C LEU A 219 18.39 9.31 -13.83
N ASP A 220 19.47 9.39 -13.05
CA ASP A 220 20.81 8.94 -13.41
C ASP A 220 20.95 7.47 -13.04
N VAL A 221 21.19 6.62 -14.04
CA VAL A 221 21.38 5.18 -13.81
C VAL A 221 22.82 4.86 -13.47
N ASP A 222 23.76 5.74 -13.80
CA ASP A 222 25.18 5.54 -13.55
C ASP A 222 25.58 5.91 -12.10
N TRP A 223 24.59 6.22 -11.25
CA TRP A 223 24.76 6.51 -9.84
C TRP A 223 25.32 5.30 -9.07
N SER A 224 26.30 5.54 -8.20
CA SER A 224 26.93 4.53 -7.36
C SER A 224 25.92 3.76 -6.49
N THR A 225 26.11 2.43 -6.38
CA THR A 225 25.35 1.59 -5.43
C THR A 225 25.61 1.94 -3.96
N LYS A 226 26.66 2.72 -3.68
CA LYS A 226 26.94 3.32 -2.39
C LYS A 226 26.36 4.74 -2.31
N THR A 227 25.53 4.98 -1.31
CA THR A 227 24.83 6.24 -1.13
C THR A 227 24.83 6.65 0.34
N LYS A 228 25.21 7.89 0.65
CA LYS A 228 25.04 8.47 1.99
C LYS A 228 23.67 9.15 2.06
N ILE A 229 22.95 8.86 3.13
CA ILE A 229 21.70 9.50 3.50
C ILE A 229 21.97 10.37 4.70
N GLU A 230 21.50 11.60 4.65
CA GLU A 230 21.61 12.58 5.73
C GLU A 230 20.24 13.18 6.02
N ILE A 231 19.86 13.21 7.29
CA ILE A 231 18.63 13.85 7.75
C ILE A 231 19.01 15.08 8.55
N ILE A 232 18.53 16.22 8.07
CA ILE A 232 18.76 17.52 8.69
C ILE A 232 17.46 17.99 9.33
N ALA A 233 17.54 18.37 10.61
CA ALA A 233 16.49 19.07 11.31
C ALA A 233 16.75 20.59 11.26
N ALA A 234 15.71 21.37 11.02
CA ALA A 234 15.79 22.83 10.98
C ALA A 234 14.71 23.47 11.85
N VAL A 235 15.07 24.46 12.66
CA VAL A 235 14.12 25.22 13.49
C VAL A 235 13.85 26.56 12.85
N LYS A 236 12.64 26.74 12.33
CA LYS A 236 12.27 27.95 11.62
C LYS A 236 12.17 29.14 12.56
N GLY A 237 12.81 30.26 12.20
CA GLY A 237 12.73 31.52 12.95
C GLY A 237 13.75 31.66 14.08
N VAL A 238 14.54 30.62 14.36
CA VAL A 238 15.75 30.70 15.18
C VAL A 238 16.93 30.70 14.22
N THR A 239 17.66 31.81 14.16
CA THR A 239 18.68 31.98 13.11
C THR A 239 20.10 31.83 13.63
N ASP A 240 20.99 31.32 12.78
CA ASP A 240 22.42 31.29 13.02
C ASP A 240 23.11 32.65 12.72
N ASN A 241 24.44 32.67 12.80
CA ASN A 241 25.24 33.88 12.54
C ASN A 241 25.12 34.41 11.10
N ASP A 242 24.71 33.56 10.16
CA ASP A 242 24.51 33.89 8.75
C ASP A 242 23.06 34.31 8.46
N ASN A 243 22.23 34.42 9.51
CA ASN A 243 20.82 34.78 9.44
C ASN A 243 19.98 33.75 8.66
N GLU A 244 20.42 32.49 8.65
CA GLU A 244 19.64 31.34 8.17
C GLU A 244 18.99 30.60 9.35
N ASP A 245 17.87 29.91 9.09
CA ASP A 245 17.28 29.01 10.09
C ASP A 245 18.34 28.01 10.58
N ILE A 246 18.48 27.84 11.89
CA ILE A 246 19.44 26.93 12.49
C ILE A 246 19.14 25.49 12.06
N LYS A 247 20.20 24.76 11.70
CA LYS A 247 20.14 23.39 11.19
C LYS A 247 21.11 22.51 11.96
N THR A 248 20.73 21.25 12.18
CA THR A 248 21.63 20.22 12.70
C THR A 248 21.39 18.89 11.98
N THR A 249 22.44 18.09 11.84
CA THR A 249 22.35 16.74 11.29
C THR A 249 21.96 15.79 12.40
N VAL A 250 20.78 15.18 12.28
CA VAL A 250 20.22 14.29 13.33
C VAL A 250 20.40 12.81 13.00
N PHE A 251 20.75 12.49 11.77
CA PHE A 251 21.03 11.13 11.34
C PHE A 251 21.85 11.11 10.06
N GLU A 252 22.80 10.17 10.00
CA GLU A 252 23.61 9.91 8.83
C GLU A 252 23.85 8.40 8.69
N GLN A 253 23.75 7.88 7.46
CA GLN A 253 24.05 6.48 7.16
C GLN A 253 24.51 6.30 5.72
N ILE A 254 25.54 5.48 5.50
CA ILE A 254 25.91 4.96 4.18
C ILE A 254 25.19 3.64 3.92
N LEU A 255 24.46 3.57 2.80
CA LEU A 255 23.87 2.35 2.25
C LEU A 255 24.75 1.82 1.12
N THR A 256 24.80 0.50 0.97
CA THR A 256 25.61 -0.20 -0.05
C THR A 256 24.78 -0.97 -1.08
N ASN A 257 23.46 -0.94 -0.94
CA ASN A 257 22.49 -1.65 -1.76
C ASN A 257 21.57 -0.67 -2.53
N TYR A 258 22.09 0.51 -2.85
CA TYR A 258 21.36 1.59 -3.52
C TYR A 258 21.39 1.43 -5.06
N GLU A 259 20.89 0.29 -5.54
CA GLU A 259 20.90 -0.05 -6.98
C GLU A 259 19.98 0.84 -7.83
N CYS A 260 20.55 1.51 -8.83
CA CYS A 260 19.85 2.43 -9.72
C CYS A 260 19.46 1.81 -11.07
N HIS A 261 20.02 0.65 -11.43
CA HIS A 261 19.63 -0.10 -12.63
C HIS A 261 18.50 -1.10 -12.33
N PRO A 262 17.32 -0.96 -12.96
CA PRO A 262 16.21 -1.91 -12.75
C PRO A 262 16.54 -3.37 -13.07
N GLU A 263 17.44 -3.60 -14.02
CA GLU A 263 17.86 -4.95 -14.46
C GLU A 263 18.81 -5.64 -13.47
N ALA A 264 19.51 -4.87 -12.63
CA ALA A 264 20.42 -5.39 -11.62
C ALA A 264 19.71 -5.73 -10.29
N ILE A 265 18.44 -5.33 -10.15
CA ILE A 265 17.63 -5.58 -8.95
C ILE A 265 17.06 -7.00 -8.98
N ASP A 266 17.19 -7.72 -7.86
CA ASP A 266 16.38 -8.91 -7.61
C ASP A 266 14.92 -8.50 -7.37
N GLN A 267 14.04 -8.88 -8.30
CA GLN A 267 12.62 -8.54 -8.27
C GLN A 267 11.75 -9.65 -7.66
N THR A 268 12.35 -10.66 -7.00
CA THR A 268 11.60 -11.79 -6.42
C THR A 268 10.55 -11.35 -5.40
N ASP A 269 10.87 -10.34 -4.58
CA ASP A 269 10.00 -9.80 -3.54
C ASP A 269 9.19 -8.57 -3.98
N PHE A 270 9.23 -8.24 -5.28
CA PHE A 270 8.46 -7.11 -5.80
C PHE A 270 6.98 -7.47 -5.91
N VAL A 271 6.16 -6.54 -5.44
CA VAL A 271 4.71 -6.61 -5.52
C VAL A 271 4.18 -5.47 -6.37
N ALA A 272 3.12 -5.75 -7.12
CA ALA A 272 2.46 -4.74 -7.96
C ALA A 272 1.76 -3.69 -7.08
N SER A 273 2.04 -2.42 -7.35
CA SER A 273 1.28 -1.31 -6.80
C SER A 273 -0.03 -1.17 -7.55
N TYR A 274 -1.08 -0.79 -6.84
CA TYR A 274 -2.39 -0.64 -7.44
C TYR A 274 -2.60 0.70 -8.14
N GLN A 275 -1.68 1.66 -7.96
CA GLN A 275 -1.67 2.97 -8.64
C GLN A 275 -3.02 3.70 -8.64
N GLN A 276 -3.81 3.58 -7.56
CA GLN A 276 -5.17 4.12 -7.49
C GLN A 276 -6.16 3.63 -8.56
N LYS A 277 -5.89 2.53 -9.28
CA LYS A 277 -6.78 1.98 -10.31
C LYS A 277 -7.58 0.81 -9.73
N PRO A 278 -8.92 0.91 -9.60
CA PRO A 278 -9.76 -0.15 -9.03
C PRO A 278 -9.56 -1.53 -9.68
N ASP A 279 -9.29 -1.55 -10.99
CA ASP A 279 -9.05 -2.78 -11.74
C ASP A 279 -7.74 -3.47 -11.33
N ASN A 280 -6.72 -2.67 -10.98
CA ASN A 280 -5.45 -3.15 -10.45
C ASN A 280 -5.55 -3.46 -8.95
N MET A 281 -6.52 -2.88 -8.24
CA MET A 281 -6.65 -2.98 -6.78
C MET A 281 -7.12 -4.34 -6.24
N GLY A 282 -7.30 -5.35 -7.10
CA GLY A 282 -7.87 -6.63 -6.69
C GLY A 282 -9.37 -6.55 -6.39
N TYR A 283 -10.08 -5.57 -7.00
CA TYR A 283 -11.53 -5.42 -6.88
C TYR A 283 -12.27 -6.72 -7.21
N SER A 284 -11.85 -7.43 -8.26
CA SER A 284 -12.44 -8.73 -8.63
C SER A 284 -12.32 -9.76 -7.51
N THR A 285 -11.15 -9.89 -6.90
CA THR A 285 -10.88 -10.78 -5.77
C THR A 285 -11.72 -10.41 -4.55
N TRP A 286 -11.79 -9.12 -4.22
CA TRP A 286 -12.58 -8.63 -3.09
C TRP A 286 -14.08 -8.87 -3.30
N VAL A 287 -14.61 -8.51 -4.47
CA VAL A 287 -16.03 -8.72 -4.83
C VAL A 287 -16.36 -10.21 -4.81
N PHE A 288 -15.44 -11.06 -5.25
CA PHE A 288 -15.64 -12.50 -5.17
C PHE A 288 -15.75 -12.99 -3.72
N GLY A 289 -14.79 -12.60 -2.87
CA GLY A 289 -14.76 -12.99 -1.46
C GLY A 289 -15.89 -12.43 -0.60
N HIS A 290 -16.39 -11.22 -0.92
CA HIS A 290 -17.45 -10.57 -0.15
C HIS A 290 -18.87 -10.93 -0.63
N TYR A 291 -19.08 -11.04 -1.95
CA TYR A 291 -20.44 -11.20 -2.50
C TYR A 291 -20.59 -12.39 -3.43
N LEU A 292 -19.78 -12.51 -4.49
CA LEU A 292 -20.10 -13.42 -5.59
C LEU A 292 -20.05 -14.90 -5.19
N TRP A 293 -19.18 -15.29 -4.26
CA TRP A 293 -19.07 -16.68 -3.88
C TRP A 293 -20.34 -17.18 -3.18
N TRP A 294 -20.90 -16.40 -2.25
CA TRP A 294 -22.15 -16.75 -1.56
C TRP A 294 -23.35 -16.68 -2.51
N ILE A 295 -23.42 -15.66 -3.37
CA ILE A 295 -24.47 -15.56 -4.40
C ILE A 295 -24.42 -16.76 -5.35
N GLY A 296 -23.22 -17.15 -5.77
CA GLY A 296 -22.97 -18.33 -6.61
C GLY A 296 -23.39 -19.61 -5.89
N LEU A 297 -23.02 -19.77 -4.62
CA LEU A 297 -23.39 -20.93 -3.80
C LEU A 297 -24.91 -21.04 -3.65
N ILE A 298 -25.60 -19.95 -3.29
CA ILE A 298 -27.07 -19.93 -3.14
C ILE A 298 -27.74 -20.29 -4.47
N THR A 299 -27.27 -19.70 -5.57
CA THR A 299 -27.81 -19.99 -6.91
C THR A 299 -27.59 -21.45 -7.29
N PHE A 300 -26.40 -21.99 -7.03
CA PHE A 300 -26.06 -23.38 -7.30
C PHE A 300 -26.97 -24.33 -6.50
N VAL A 301 -27.17 -24.08 -5.21
CA VAL A 301 -28.05 -24.89 -4.36
C VAL A 301 -29.50 -24.79 -4.83
N ALA A 302 -30.03 -23.58 -5.07
CA ALA A 302 -31.40 -23.37 -5.50
C ALA A 302 -31.69 -24.04 -6.86
N CYS A 303 -30.82 -23.81 -7.86
CA CYS A 303 -30.95 -24.45 -9.17
C CYS A 303 -30.74 -25.96 -9.07
N GLY A 304 -29.83 -26.43 -8.22
CA GLY A 304 -29.60 -27.86 -7.96
C GLY A 304 -30.82 -28.55 -7.34
N PHE A 305 -31.53 -27.89 -6.43
CA PHE A 305 -32.81 -28.39 -5.91
C PHE A 305 -33.87 -28.50 -7.01
N ILE A 306 -33.97 -27.47 -7.86
CA ILE A 306 -34.93 -27.46 -8.98
C ILE A 306 -34.61 -28.58 -9.96
N THR A 307 -33.38 -28.65 -10.49
CA THR A 307 -32.99 -29.67 -11.47
C THR A 307 -33.03 -31.08 -10.88
N GLY A 308 -32.63 -31.23 -9.61
CA GLY A 308 -32.75 -32.48 -8.87
C GLY A 308 -34.20 -32.94 -8.71
N SER A 309 -35.13 -32.03 -8.43
CA SER A 309 -36.55 -32.36 -8.31
C SER A 309 -37.14 -32.88 -9.64
N PHE A 310 -36.79 -32.24 -10.77
CA PHE A 310 -37.16 -32.71 -12.10
C PHE A 310 -36.56 -34.09 -12.41
N TYR A 311 -35.31 -34.32 -12.03
CA TYR A 311 -34.67 -35.62 -12.20
C TYR A 311 -35.37 -36.73 -11.41
N VAL A 312 -35.75 -36.47 -10.15
CA VAL A 312 -36.50 -37.42 -9.32
C VAL A 312 -37.87 -37.73 -9.91
N VAL A 313 -38.59 -36.71 -10.40
CA VAL A 313 -39.88 -36.90 -11.09
C VAL A 313 -39.71 -37.75 -12.34
N TYR A 314 -38.69 -37.47 -13.17
CA TYR A 314 -38.37 -38.24 -14.36
C TYR A 314 -38.07 -39.73 -14.03
N LEU A 315 -37.27 -39.99 -13.00
CA LEU A 315 -36.99 -41.36 -12.55
C LEU A 315 -38.26 -42.09 -12.10
N SER A 316 -39.15 -41.40 -11.38
CA SER A 316 -40.44 -41.93 -10.95
C SER A 316 -41.35 -42.29 -12.14
N GLU A 317 -41.37 -41.45 -13.18
CA GLU A 317 -42.10 -41.72 -14.42
C GLU A 317 -41.51 -42.89 -15.21
N GLU A 318 -40.18 -42.98 -15.34
CA GLU A 318 -39.49 -44.13 -15.97
C GLU A 318 -39.86 -45.44 -15.25
N GLN A 319 -39.85 -45.45 -13.92
CA GLN A 319 -40.25 -46.61 -13.12
C GLN A 319 -41.73 -46.96 -13.32
N LYS A 320 -42.64 -45.98 -13.32
CA LYS A 320 -44.07 -46.20 -13.57
C LYS A 320 -44.33 -46.76 -14.97
N GLN A 321 -43.65 -46.26 -16.01
CA GLN A 321 -43.77 -46.78 -17.37
C GLN A 321 -43.22 -48.20 -17.50
N GLN A 322 -42.06 -48.50 -16.91
CA GLN A 322 -41.53 -49.87 -16.89
C GLN A 322 -42.49 -50.84 -16.20
N ASN A 323 -43.06 -50.45 -15.05
CA ASN A 323 -44.03 -51.27 -14.34
C ASN A 323 -45.34 -51.46 -15.12
N LYS A 324 -45.82 -50.43 -15.85
CA LYS A 324 -46.97 -50.55 -16.76
C LYS A 324 -46.70 -51.49 -17.93
N ASN A 325 -45.52 -51.40 -18.54
CA ASN A 325 -45.12 -52.26 -19.66
C ASN A 325 -44.96 -53.72 -19.23
N LEU A 326 -44.38 -53.96 -18.05
CA LEU A 326 -44.31 -55.29 -17.44
C LEU A 326 -45.70 -55.87 -17.13
N LYS A 327 -46.65 -55.04 -16.64
CA LYS A 327 -48.04 -55.47 -16.42
C LYS A 327 -48.80 -55.76 -17.72
N LYS A 328 -48.55 -55.00 -18.80
CA LYS A 328 -49.11 -55.27 -20.13
C LYS A 328 -48.53 -56.52 -20.78
N ALA A 329 -47.25 -56.82 -20.58
CA ALA A 329 -46.61 -58.01 -21.12
C ALA A 329 -47.02 -59.31 -20.39
N LYS A 330 -47.58 -59.20 -19.18
CA LYS A 330 -48.14 -60.32 -18.40
C LYS A 330 -49.63 -60.57 -18.65
N LYS A 331 -50.31 -59.70 -19.41
CA LYS A 331 -51.69 -59.85 -19.86
C LYS A 331 -51.68 -60.30 -21.30
#